data_AF-A0A9E3RYI4-F1
#
_entry.id   AF-A0A9E3RYI4-F1
#
_cell.length_a   1.000
_cell.length_b   1.000
_cell.length_c   1.000
_cell.angle_alpha   90.00
_cell.angle_beta   90.00
_cell.angle_gamma   90.00
#
_symmetry.space_group_name_H-M   'P 1'
#
loop_
_entity.id
_entity.type
_entity.pdbx_description
1 polymer ?
#
loop_
_entity_poly.entity_id
_entity_poly.type
_entity_poly.pdbx_seq_one_letter_code
_entity_poly.pdbx_strand_id
1 'polypeptide(L)'
;MMKRSKHIQYASRRYTMTPEESARWERSDDHERRRLIGDLGERLAEDTADSGCYYLFYHSNGQLLAKTVHHEALFSQRSAP
;
A
#
# COMPACT_ATOMS: atom_id res chain seq x y z
N MET A 1 36.13 0.94 8.60
CA MET A 1 35.22 0.65 7.47
C MET A 1 33.80 1.00 7.90
N MET A 2 33.33 2.21 7.60
CA MET A 2 32.00 2.67 8.03
C MET A 2 30.92 1.94 7.22
N LYS A 3 30.03 1.20 7.90
CA LYS A 3 28.81 0.64 7.27
C LYS A 3 27.99 1.82 6.78
N ARG A 4 27.92 2.04 5.46
CA ARG A 4 26.98 2.99 4.87
C ARG A 4 25.58 2.43 5.11
N SER A 5 24.86 2.97 6.09
CA SER A 5 23.44 2.71 6.26
C SER A 5 22.74 3.08 4.95
N LYS A 6 22.28 2.07 4.18
CA LYS A 6 21.40 2.29 3.05
C LYS A 6 20.12 2.92 3.61
N HIS A 7 19.98 4.22 3.45
CA HIS A 7 18.72 4.90 3.74
C HIS A 7 17.78 4.53 2.59
N ILE A 8 16.79 3.70 2.90
CA ILE A 8 15.72 3.40 1.96
C ILE A 8 14.84 4.64 1.92
N GLN A 9 14.87 5.36 0.81
CA GLN A 9 13.97 6.47 0.57
C GLN A 9 12.63 5.90 0.13
N TYR A 10 11.59 6.19 0.90
CA TYR A 10 10.23 5.81 0.53
C TYR A 10 9.54 7.01 -0.11
N ALA A 11 9.07 6.84 -1.35
CA ALA A 11 8.15 7.80 -1.93
C ALA A 11 6.78 7.69 -1.25
N SER A 12 6.12 8.80 -0.96
CA SER A 12 4.71 8.79 -0.54
C SER A 12 3.82 9.00 -1.75
N ARG A 13 2.83 8.13 -1.95
CA ARG A 13 1.87 8.20 -3.04
C ARG A 13 0.45 8.24 -2.49
N ARG A 14 -0.36 9.11 -3.10
CA ARG A 14 -1.79 9.19 -2.84
C ARG A 14 -2.53 8.30 -3.84
N TYR A 15 -3.40 7.44 -3.33
CA TYR A 15 -4.37 6.72 -4.13
C TYR A 15 -5.78 7.14 -3.73
N THR A 16 -6.57 7.62 -4.69
CA THR A 16 -7.99 7.91 -4.49
C THR A 16 -8.78 6.74 -5.05
N MET A 17 -9.53 6.05 -4.19
CA MET A 17 -10.38 4.93 -4.57
C MET A 17 -11.42 5.35 -5.62
N THR A 18 -11.74 4.45 -6.53
CA THR A 18 -12.86 4.65 -7.44
C THR A 18 -14.19 4.73 -6.67
N PRO A 19 -15.28 5.22 -7.28
CA PRO A 19 -16.60 5.18 -6.66
C PRO A 19 -17.01 3.77 -6.23
N GLU A 20 -16.66 2.74 -7.01
CA GLU A 20 -16.99 1.34 -6.72
C GLU A 20 -16.19 0.80 -5.52
N GLU A 21 -14.88 1.06 -5.48
CA GLU A 21 -14.00 0.69 -4.36
C GLU A 21 -14.43 1.40 -3.07
N SER A 22 -14.79 2.68 -3.18
CA SER A 22 -15.33 3.48 -2.08
C SER A 22 -16.65 2.91 -1.56
N ALA A 23 -17.59 2.59 -2.46
CA ALA A 23 -18.86 1.96 -2.08
C ALA A 23 -18.68 0.56 -1.48
N ARG A 24 -17.64 -0.18 -1.88
CA ARG A 24 -17.27 -1.45 -1.26
C ARG A 24 -16.75 -1.24 0.15
N TRP A 25 -15.84 -0.27 0.35
CA TRP A 25 -15.29 0.09 1.67
C TRP A 25 -16.37 0.40 2.71
N GLU A 26 -17.37 1.21 2.34
CA GLU A 26 -18.46 1.62 3.24
C GLU A 26 -19.32 0.43 3.71
N ARG A 27 -19.52 -0.57 2.84
CA ARG A 27 -20.35 -1.76 3.13
C ARG A 27 -19.59 -2.89 3.81
N SER A 28 -18.27 -2.79 3.85
CA SER A 28 -17.40 -3.85 4.36
C SER A 28 -17.13 -3.74 5.85
N ASP A 29 -16.90 -4.89 6.48
CA ASP A 29 -16.38 -4.94 7.85
C ASP A 29 -14.86 -4.66 7.89
N ASP A 30 -14.29 -4.64 9.09
CA ASP A 30 -12.86 -4.36 9.28
C ASP A 30 -11.94 -5.40 8.62
N HIS A 31 -12.36 -6.66 8.52
CA HIS A 31 -11.57 -7.71 7.89
C HIS A 31 -11.55 -7.52 6.38
N GLU A 32 -12.72 -7.30 5.78
CA GLU A 32 -12.86 -7.04 4.35
C GLU A 32 -12.18 -5.74 3.91
N ARG A 33 -12.25 -4.68 4.74
CA ARG A 33 -11.55 -3.42 4.50
C ARG A 33 -10.03 -3.61 4.46
N ARG A 34 -9.48 -4.39 5.40
CA ARG A 34 -8.04 -4.74 5.39
C ARG A 34 -7.67 -5.52 4.15
N ARG A 35 -8.52 -6.47 3.72
CA ARG A 35 -8.31 -7.24 2.50
C ARG A 35 -8.31 -6.34 1.26
N LEU A 36 -9.30 -5.46 1.13
CA LEU A 36 -9.38 -4.48 0.03
C LEU A 36 -8.10 -3.63 -0.05
N ILE A 37 -7.61 -3.13 1.09
CA ILE A 37 -6.37 -2.33 1.12
C ILE A 37 -5.14 -3.15 0.77
N GLY A 38 -5.09 -4.42 1.18
CA GLY A 38 -4.06 -5.36 0.78
C GLY A 38 -4.04 -5.57 -0.74
N ASP A 39 -5.19 -5.96 -1.30
CA ASP A 39 -5.35 -6.21 -2.74
C ASP A 39 -4.99 -4.97 -3.58
N LEU A 40 -5.41 -3.78 -3.14
CA LEU A 40 -5.06 -2.52 -3.80
C LEU A 40 -3.57 -2.19 -3.66
N GLY A 41 -2.99 -2.44 -2.49
CA GLY A 41 -1.57 -2.22 -2.23
C GLY A 41 -0.68 -3.11 -3.11
N GLU A 42 -1.05 -4.37 -3.29
CA GLU A 42 -0.34 -5.32 -4.17
C GLU A 42 -0.45 -4.88 -5.64
N ARG A 43 -1.67 -4.57 -6.12
CA ARG A 43 -1.87 -4.07 -7.49
C ARG A 43 -1.04 -2.80 -7.78
N LEU A 44 -1.06 -1.84 -6.86
CA LEU A 44 -0.30 -0.58 -7.03
C LEU A 44 1.21 -0.79 -6.93
N ALA A 45 1.65 -1.81 -6.22
CA ALA A 45 3.06 -2.16 -6.14
C ALA A 45 3.58 -2.74 -7.45
N GLU A 46 2.81 -3.61 -8.11
CA GLU A 46 3.15 -4.18 -9.43
C GLU A 46 3.37 -3.07 -10.49
N ASP A 47 2.63 -1.97 -10.39
CA ASP A 47 2.73 -0.83 -11.30
C ASP A 47 3.94 0.10 -11.00
N THR A 48 4.61 -0.07 -9.86
CA THR A 48 5.73 0.79 -9.44
C THR A 48 7.03 0.03 -9.30
N ALA A 49 8.01 0.34 -10.16
CA ALA A 49 9.39 -0.16 -10.07
C ALA A 49 10.18 0.42 -8.86
N ASP A 50 9.51 1.03 -7.88
CA ASP A 50 10.13 1.67 -6.72
C ASP A 50 10.36 0.65 -5.60
N SER A 51 11.56 0.68 -5.01
CA SER A 51 12.03 -0.26 -3.98
C SER A 51 11.28 -0.15 -2.64
N GLY A 52 10.42 0.86 -2.48
CA GLY A 52 9.56 1.07 -1.32
C GLY A 52 8.67 2.31 -1.43
N CYS A 53 7.38 2.17 -1.11
CA CYS A 53 6.40 3.25 -1.21
C CYS A 53 5.43 3.28 -0.01
N TYR A 54 5.14 4.47 0.49
CA TYR A 54 4.02 4.71 1.40
C TYR A 54 2.76 5.03 0.59
N TYR A 55 1.76 4.17 0.64
CA TYR A 55 0.46 4.42 0.02
C TYR A 55 -0.52 5.01 1.03
N LEU A 56 -1.11 6.15 0.67
CA LEU A 56 -2.19 6.80 1.40
C LEU A 56 -3.48 6.60 0.61
N PHE A 57 -4.41 5.82 1.17
CA PHE A 57 -5.68 5.48 0.52
C PHE A 57 -6.77 6.43 0.94
N TYR A 58 -7.34 7.12 -0.03
CA TYR A 58 -8.42 8.08 0.15
C TYR A 58 -9.72 7.55 -0.43
N HIS A 59 -10.82 7.82 0.26
CA HIS A 59 -12.17 7.70 -0.27
C HIS A 59 -12.37 8.68 -1.43
N SER A 60 -13.32 8.39 -2.32
CA SER A 60 -13.65 9.24 -3.47
C SER A 60 -14.03 10.69 -3.10
N ASN A 61 -14.57 10.90 -1.89
CA ASN A 61 -14.88 12.22 -1.33
C ASN A 61 -13.65 12.98 -0.75
N GLY A 62 -12.45 12.39 -0.81
CA GLY A 62 -11.21 12.99 -0.31
C GLY A 62 -10.87 12.71 1.15
N GLN A 63 -11.65 11.90 1.87
CA GLN A 63 -11.32 11.43 3.23
C GLN A 63 -10.19 10.41 3.19
N LEU A 64 -9.20 10.54 4.09
CA LEU A 64 -8.18 9.50 4.25
C LEU A 64 -8.75 8.29 5.01
N LEU A 65 -8.61 7.10 4.43
CA LEU A 65 -9.15 5.84 4.97
C LEU A 65 -8.07 4.99 5.62
N ALA A 66 -6.95 4.80 4.93
CA ALA A 66 -5.90 3.89 5.36
C ALA A 66 -4.52 4.34 4.87
N LYS A 67 -3.48 3.78 5.50
CA LYS A 67 -2.08 3.99 5.12
C LYS A 67 -1.42 2.61 5.07
N THR A 68 -0.64 2.34 4.03
CA THR A 68 0.18 1.13 3.95
C THR A 68 1.60 1.47 3.52
N VAL A 69 2.51 0.54 3.80
CA VAL A 69 3.88 0.57 3.30
C VAL A 69 4.04 -0.64 2.41
N HIS A 70 4.41 -0.41 1.16
CA HIS A 70 4.94 -1.45 0.31
C HIS A 70 6.47 -1.42 0.40
N HIS A 71 7.09 -2.56 0.69
CA HIS A 71 8.54 -2.69 0.74
C HIS A 71 8.95 -4.03 0.14
N GLU A 72 9.69 -3.99 -0.97
CA GLU A 72 10.08 -5.17 -1.74
C GLU A 72 10.84 -6.20 -0.88
N ALA A 73 11.67 -5.74 0.07
CA ALA A 73 12.47 -6.63 0.91
C ALA A 73 11.68 -7.36 2.03
N LEU A 74 10.43 -6.97 2.31
CA LEU A 74 9.60 -7.70 3.30
C LEU A 74 8.87 -8.90 2.67
N PHE A 75 8.63 -8.88 1.36
CA PHE A 75 8.00 -9.99 0.65
C PHE A 75 9.00 -11.04 0.15
N SER A 76 10.28 -10.66 -0.06
CA SER A 76 11.36 -11.64 -0.33
C SER A 76 11.61 -12.64 0.81
N GLN A 77 11.10 -12.40 2.02
CA GLN A 77 11.18 -13.39 3.13
C GLN A 77 10.00 -14.37 3.19
N ARG A 78 8.97 -14.20 2.36
CA ARG A 78 7.85 -15.17 2.25
C ARG A 78 8.06 -16.23 1.16
N SER A 79 9.14 -16.14 0.40
CA SER A 79 9.47 -17.06 -0.71
C SER A 79 10.72 -17.90 -0.47
N ALA A 80 11.17 -18.02 0.79
CA ALA A 80 12.16 -19.04 1.16
C ALA A 80 11.41 -20.30 1.63
N PRO A 81 11.63 -21.48 1.00
CA PRO A 81 11.03 -22.75 1.43
C PRO A 81 11.50 -23.19 2.83
#